data_AF-A0A9D0VZZ5-F1
#
_entry.id   AF-A0A9D0VZZ5-F1
#
_cell.length_a   1.000
_cell.length_b   1.000
_cell.length_c   1.000
_cell.angle_alpha   90.00
_cell.angle_beta   90.00
_cell.angle_gamma   90.00
#
_symmetry.space_group_name_H-M   'P 1'
#
loop_
_entity.id
_entity.type
_entity.pdbx_description
1 polymer ?
#
loop_
_entity_poly.entity_id
_entity_poly.type
_entity_poly.pdbx_seq_one_letter_code
_entity_poly.pdbx_strand_id
1 'polypeptide(L)'
;MPHRIREIPYNYTSFSDREIVLRFLGEDMWDVVEKLRGERRTGRSARMLFEVLGDLWVVTRNPYIQDDLLENRKRFESLTHALHHRLDQVVARANGNEQALKLIERARAAVTEFETWFPRTRELRARIRRRLARITRRDNIDFGGLARVSHATDATDWRVELPFVVISPDSEDETAAVVRACIDLGLTLIPRGGGTGYTGGAVPLHGDTAVVNTEKLEHLGEVEMRRLPGVEREVPVIRAGAGVVTRRLAER
;
A
#
# COMPACT_ATOMS: atom_id res chain seq x y z
N MET A 1 -7.79 31.07 -10.66
CA MET A 1 -7.44 29.85 -11.43
C MET A 1 -8.73 29.12 -11.73
N PRO A 2 -9.01 28.67 -12.97
CA PRO A 2 -10.22 27.91 -13.23
C PRO A 2 -10.20 26.66 -12.34
N HIS A 3 -11.26 26.46 -11.56
CA HIS A 3 -11.42 25.31 -10.68
C HIS A 3 -11.26 24.05 -11.53
N ARG A 4 -10.16 23.32 -11.34
CA ARG A 4 -9.92 22.06 -12.05
C ARG A 4 -10.85 21.02 -11.43
N ILE A 5 -12.05 20.89 -12.01
CA ILE A 5 -13.06 19.92 -11.59
C ILE A 5 -12.42 18.52 -11.73
N ARG A 6 -12.37 17.76 -10.63
CA ARG A 6 -11.99 16.34 -10.69
C ARG A 6 -13.12 15.57 -11.36
N GLU A 7 -12.80 14.82 -12.41
CA GLU A 7 -13.75 13.99 -13.15
C GLU A 7 -13.80 12.57 -12.60
N ILE A 8 -12.69 12.07 -12.04
CA ILE A 8 -12.65 10.76 -11.38
C ILE A 8 -13.24 10.90 -9.97
N PRO A 9 -14.36 10.21 -9.67
CA PRO A 9 -14.99 10.26 -8.35
C PRO A 9 -14.13 9.56 -7.29
N TYR A 10 -14.41 9.85 -6.02
CA TYR A 10 -13.76 9.24 -4.85
C TYR A 10 -12.25 9.42 -4.77
N ASN A 11 -11.67 10.28 -5.62
CA ASN A 11 -10.30 10.69 -5.49
C ASN A 11 -10.17 11.71 -4.36
N TYR A 12 -9.86 11.24 -3.16
CA TYR A 12 -9.55 12.07 -1.99
C TYR A 12 -8.03 12.18 -1.75
N THR A 13 -7.23 11.75 -2.72
CA THR A 13 -5.77 11.74 -2.63
C THR A 13 -5.16 12.98 -3.29
N SER A 14 -3.85 13.18 -3.12
CA SER A 14 -3.08 14.22 -3.82
C SER A 14 -2.94 13.95 -5.32
N PHE A 15 -3.20 12.73 -5.79
CA PHE A 15 -3.14 12.37 -7.20
C PHE A 15 -4.21 13.11 -8.01
N SER A 16 -3.83 13.55 -9.20
CA SER A 16 -4.69 14.10 -10.24
C SER A 16 -5.32 12.99 -11.08
N ASP A 17 -6.38 13.33 -11.82
CA ASP A 17 -7.02 12.37 -12.74
C ASP A 17 -6.02 11.83 -13.79
N ARG A 18 -5.05 12.66 -14.20
CA ARG A 18 -3.96 12.23 -15.09
C ARG A 18 -3.18 11.09 -14.47
N GLU A 19 -2.72 11.27 -13.23
CA GLU A 19 -1.89 10.25 -12.59
C GLU A 19 -2.66 8.95 -12.34
N ILE A 20 -3.96 9.02 -12.02
CA ILE A 20 -4.80 7.84 -11.90
C ILE A 20 -4.94 7.11 -13.25
N VAL A 21 -5.20 7.85 -14.33
CA VAL A 21 -5.27 7.28 -15.69
C VAL A 21 -3.93 6.65 -16.08
N LEU A 22 -2.81 7.33 -15.85
CA LEU A 22 -1.47 6.80 -16.13
C LEU A 22 -1.23 5.48 -15.41
N ARG A 23 -1.65 5.39 -14.15
CA ARG A 23 -1.39 4.24 -13.31
C ARG A 23 -2.20 3.00 -13.69
N PHE A 24 -3.44 3.18 -14.14
CA PHE A 24 -4.29 2.06 -14.55
C PHE A 24 -4.24 1.75 -16.04
N LEU A 25 -4.12 2.77 -16.88
CA LEU A 25 -4.31 2.66 -18.33
C LEU A 25 -3.03 2.93 -19.13
N GLY A 26 -2.02 3.57 -18.52
CA GLY A 26 -0.78 3.96 -19.19
C GLY A 26 -0.80 5.40 -19.72
N GLU A 27 0.38 5.92 -20.05
CA GLU A 27 0.54 7.29 -20.56
C GLU A 27 -0.11 7.48 -21.93
N ASP A 28 -0.01 6.49 -22.82
CA ASP A 28 -0.62 6.54 -24.15
C ASP A 28 -2.16 6.66 -24.10
N MET A 29 -2.78 6.16 -23.03
CA MET A 29 -4.23 6.27 -22.83
C MET A 29 -4.66 7.64 -22.32
N TRP A 30 -3.79 8.36 -21.61
CA TRP A 30 -4.08 9.75 -21.26
C TRP A 30 -4.16 10.63 -22.50
N ASP A 31 -3.26 10.43 -23.46
CA ASP A 31 -3.29 11.17 -24.73
C ASP A 31 -4.56 10.88 -25.52
N VAL A 32 -5.05 9.64 -25.46
CA VAL A 32 -6.35 9.26 -26.06
C VAL A 32 -7.50 9.96 -25.35
N VAL A 33 -7.50 10.03 -24.02
CA VAL A 33 -8.50 10.77 -23.25
C VAL A 33 -8.52 12.25 -23.63
N GLU A 34 -7.35 12.89 -23.75
CA GLU A 34 -7.23 14.29 -24.17
C GLU A 34 -7.77 14.53 -25.59
N LYS A 35 -7.46 13.64 -26.53
CA LYS A 35 -8.00 13.72 -27.90
C LYS A 35 -9.53 13.61 -27.91
N LEU A 36 -10.08 12.63 -27.20
CA LEU A 36 -11.52 12.42 -27.12
C LEU A 36 -12.26 13.53 -26.36
N ARG A 37 -11.60 14.24 -25.43
CA ARG A 37 -12.15 15.45 -24.78
C ARG A 37 -12.33 16.61 -25.76
N GLY A 38 -11.43 16.73 -26.74
CA GLY A 38 -11.55 17.72 -27.81
C GLY A 38 -12.76 17.49 -28.73
N GLU A 39 -13.27 16.26 -28.78
CA GLU A 39 -14.42 15.87 -29.59
C GLU A 39 -15.74 16.07 -28.81
N ARG A 40 -16.59 17.01 -29.25
CA ARG A 40 -17.84 17.45 -28.54
C ARG A 40 -18.97 16.40 -28.43
N ARG A 41 -18.67 15.09 -28.37
CA ARG A 41 -19.66 13.99 -28.44
C ARG A 41 -19.61 12.96 -27.28
N THR A 42 -18.65 13.00 -26.36
CA THR A 42 -18.28 11.82 -25.52
C THR A 42 -18.58 11.91 -24.02
N GLY A 43 -19.22 12.98 -23.52
CA GLY A 43 -19.29 13.27 -22.08
C GLY A 43 -19.87 12.15 -21.18
N ARG A 44 -20.90 11.41 -21.63
CA ARG A 44 -21.49 10.33 -20.83
C ARG A 44 -20.60 9.09 -20.77
N SER A 45 -20.01 8.69 -21.90
CA SER A 45 -19.08 7.56 -21.97
C SER A 45 -17.80 7.81 -21.17
N ALA A 46 -17.27 9.04 -21.24
CA ALA A 46 -16.12 9.46 -20.44
C ALA A 46 -16.41 9.41 -18.94
N ARG A 47 -17.57 9.92 -18.50
CA ARG A 47 -18.00 9.85 -17.10
C ARG A 47 -18.05 8.42 -16.58
N MET A 48 -18.62 7.50 -17.35
CA MET A 48 -18.74 6.09 -16.95
C MET A 48 -17.37 5.41 -16.83
N LEU A 49 -16.43 5.72 -17.73
CA LEU A 49 -15.05 5.26 -17.62
C LEU A 49 -14.38 5.82 -16.36
N PHE A 50 -14.55 7.11 -16.08
CA PHE A 50 -13.99 7.72 -14.86
C PHE A 50 -14.62 7.17 -13.59
N GLU A 51 -15.91 6.81 -13.59
CA GLU A 51 -16.56 6.09 -12.49
C GLU A 51 -15.92 4.70 -12.28
N VAL A 52 -15.60 3.96 -13.36
CA VAL A 52 -14.84 2.70 -13.26
C VAL A 52 -13.47 2.94 -12.64
N LEU A 53 -12.71 3.93 -13.11
CA LEU A 53 -11.39 4.25 -12.54
C LEU A 53 -11.48 4.71 -11.09
N GLY A 54 -12.53 5.45 -10.72
CA GLY A 54 -12.77 5.90 -9.35
C GLY A 54 -13.02 4.72 -8.40
N ASP A 55 -13.82 3.74 -8.82
CA ASP A 55 -14.06 2.52 -8.05
C ASP A 55 -12.78 1.69 -7.89
N LEU A 56 -11.98 1.52 -8.96
CA LEU A 56 -10.67 0.86 -8.87
C LEU A 56 -9.75 1.61 -7.90
N TRP A 57 -9.70 2.93 -7.99
CA TRP A 57 -8.83 3.78 -7.19
C TRP A 57 -9.18 3.73 -5.70
N VAL A 58 -10.46 3.93 -5.35
CA VAL A 58 -10.89 3.98 -3.95
C VAL A 58 -10.62 2.65 -3.25
N VAL A 59 -10.83 1.52 -3.93
CA VAL A 59 -10.54 0.19 -3.36
C VAL A 59 -9.02 -0.01 -3.23
N THR A 60 -8.24 0.36 -4.24
CA THR A 60 -6.78 0.23 -4.23
C THR A 60 -6.15 1.02 -3.08
N ARG A 61 -6.74 2.17 -2.71
CA ARG A 61 -6.20 3.07 -1.68
C ARG A 61 -6.81 2.92 -0.30
N ASN A 62 -7.85 2.10 -0.14
CA ASN A 62 -8.55 1.94 1.12
C ASN A 62 -8.47 0.49 1.64
N PRO A 63 -7.61 0.20 2.65
CA PRO A 63 -7.42 -1.16 3.12
C PRO A 63 -8.65 -1.72 3.84
N TYR A 64 -9.54 -0.87 4.36
CA TYR A 64 -10.79 -1.31 4.97
C TYR A 64 -11.76 -1.85 3.91
N ILE A 65 -11.82 -1.22 2.74
CA ILE A 65 -12.60 -1.73 1.61
C ILE A 65 -11.96 -3.01 1.06
N GLN A 66 -10.63 -3.07 1.01
CA GLN A 66 -9.92 -4.30 0.61
C GLN A 66 -10.26 -5.47 1.53
N ASP A 67 -10.20 -5.27 2.84
CA ASP A 67 -10.50 -6.30 3.83
C ASP A 67 -11.97 -6.74 3.72
N ASP A 68 -12.92 -5.81 3.60
CA ASP A 68 -14.34 -6.12 3.38
C ASP A 68 -14.58 -6.97 2.12
N LEU A 69 -13.95 -6.62 1.00
CA LEU A 69 -14.08 -7.35 -0.26
C LEU A 69 -13.37 -8.72 -0.23
N LEU A 70 -12.26 -8.84 0.52
CA LEU A 70 -11.57 -10.11 0.74
C LEU A 70 -12.41 -11.09 1.58
N GLU A 71 -13.19 -10.56 2.53
CA GLU A 71 -14.04 -11.34 3.43
C GLU A 71 -15.42 -11.62 2.84
N ASN A 72 -15.96 -10.72 2.02
CA ASN A 72 -17.30 -10.80 1.46
C ASN A 72 -17.30 -11.02 -0.05
N ARG A 73 -17.28 -12.29 -0.44
CA ARG A 73 -17.32 -12.72 -1.84
C ARG A 73 -18.49 -12.12 -2.64
N LYS A 74 -19.68 -11.97 -2.05
CA LYS A 74 -20.85 -11.41 -2.75
C LYS A 74 -20.66 -9.94 -3.09
N ARG A 75 -20.07 -9.15 -2.18
CA ARG A 75 -19.76 -7.74 -2.43
C ARG A 75 -18.70 -7.59 -3.52
N PHE A 76 -17.67 -8.44 -3.49
CA PHE A 76 -16.68 -8.50 -4.55
C PHE A 76 -17.30 -8.82 -5.91
N GLU A 77 -18.11 -9.88 -6.02
CA GLU A 77 -18.80 -10.25 -7.26
C GLU A 77 -19.76 -9.15 -7.74
N SER A 78 -20.44 -8.46 -6.82
CA SER A 78 -21.32 -7.33 -7.17
C SER A 78 -20.54 -6.14 -7.72
N LEU A 79 -19.38 -5.81 -7.14
CA LEU A 79 -18.52 -4.73 -7.62
C LEU A 79 -17.98 -5.05 -9.03
N THR A 80 -17.40 -6.24 -9.20
CA THR A 80 -16.80 -6.66 -10.47
C THR A 80 -17.83 -6.73 -11.60
N HIS A 81 -19.02 -7.26 -11.31
CA HIS A 81 -20.13 -7.23 -12.24
C HIS A 81 -20.52 -5.80 -12.66
N ALA A 82 -20.59 -4.87 -11.70
CA ALA A 82 -20.91 -3.47 -12.00
C ALA A 82 -19.83 -2.79 -12.86
N LEU A 83 -18.54 -3.06 -12.59
CA LEU A 83 -17.43 -2.53 -13.39
C LEU A 83 -17.52 -3.02 -14.84
N HIS A 84 -17.68 -4.32 -15.05
CA HIS A 84 -17.82 -4.92 -16.38
C HIS A 84 -19.04 -4.39 -17.13
N HIS A 85 -20.20 -4.34 -16.47
CA HIS A 85 -21.42 -3.83 -17.07
C HIS A 85 -21.29 -2.36 -17.51
N ARG A 86 -20.62 -1.51 -16.72
CA ARG A 86 -20.34 -0.12 -17.15
C ARG A 86 -19.43 -0.09 -18.37
N LEU A 87 -18.37 -0.90 -18.42
CA LEU A 87 -17.50 -0.97 -19.60
C LEU A 87 -18.25 -1.45 -20.86
N ASP A 88 -19.13 -2.45 -20.74
CA ASP A 88 -19.98 -2.91 -21.85
C ASP A 88 -20.88 -1.78 -22.38
N GLN A 89 -21.44 -0.99 -21.48
CA GLN A 89 -22.25 0.18 -21.82
C GLN A 89 -21.44 1.29 -22.52
N VAL A 90 -20.15 1.44 -22.19
CA VAL A 90 -19.25 2.37 -22.90
C VAL A 90 -18.95 1.84 -24.31
N VAL A 91 -18.70 0.53 -24.47
CA VAL A 91 -18.49 -0.10 -25.80
C VAL A 91 -19.69 0.13 -26.71
N ALA A 92 -20.89 -0.15 -26.22
CA ALA A 92 -22.13 0.02 -27.00
C ALA A 92 -22.34 1.46 -27.49
N ARG A 93 -21.76 2.45 -26.80
CA ARG A 93 -21.84 3.88 -27.14
C ARG A 93 -20.66 4.39 -27.97
N ALA A 94 -19.59 3.59 -28.11
CA ALA A 94 -18.41 3.98 -28.85
C ALA A 94 -18.70 4.14 -30.36
N ASN A 95 -19.76 3.49 -30.86
CA ASN A 95 -20.19 3.57 -32.27
C ASN A 95 -19.04 3.32 -33.27
N GLY A 96 -18.14 2.40 -32.96
CA GLY A 96 -16.98 2.08 -33.80
C GLY A 96 -15.80 3.06 -33.71
N ASN A 97 -15.80 4.04 -32.79
CA ASN A 97 -14.64 4.90 -32.57
C ASN A 97 -13.45 4.07 -32.03
N GLU A 98 -12.44 3.87 -32.88
CA GLU A 98 -11.26 3.04 -32.57
C GLU A 98 -10.50 3.53 -31.34
N GLN A 99 -10.39 4.85 -31.14
CA GLN A 99 -9.71 5.42 -29.98
C GLN A 99 -10.47 5.11 -28.68
N ALA A 100 -11.79 5.24 -28.69
CA ALA A 100 -12.62 4.87 -27.55
C ALA A 100 -12.55 3.37 -27.26
N LEU A 101 -12.55 2.52 -28.30
CA LEU A 101 -12.43 1.07 -28.14
C LEU A 101 -11.07 0.67 -27.53
N LYS A 102 -9.98 1.29 -27.99
CA LYS A 102 -8.63 1.08 -27.42
C LYS A 102 -8.57 1.45 -25.93
N LEU A 103 -9.20 2.56 -25.55
CA LEU A 103 -9.27 3.00 -24.16
C LEU A 103 -10.06 2.01 -23.29
N ILE A 104 -11.16 1.48 -23.79
CA ILE A 104 -11.98 0.49 -23.09
C ILE A 104 -11.27 -0.84 -22.96
N GLU A 105 -10.51 -1.27 -23.98
CA GLU A 105 -9.70 -2.48 -23.93
C GLU A 105 -8.67 -2.39 -22.78
N ARG A 106 -7.97 -1.26 -22.66
CA ARG A 106 -7.06 -1.00 -21.53
C ARG A 106 -7.80 -0.98 -20.20
N ALA A 107 -8.98 -0.37 -20.13
CA ALA A 107 -9.78 -0.36 -18.91
C ALA A 107 -10.26 -1.77 -18.51
N ARG A 108 -10.60 -2.63 -19.47
CA ARG A 108 -10.93 -4.04 -19.20
C ARG A 108 -9.73 -4.79 -18.64
N ALA A 109 -8.54 -4.60 -19.22
CA ALA A 109 -7.32 -5.20 -18.69
C ALA A 109 -7.07 -4.76 -17.24
N ALA A 110 -7.26 -3.48 -16.91
CA ALA A 110 -7.15 -2.96 -15.55
C ALA A 110 -8.18 -3.58 -14.59
N VAL A 111 -9.43 -3.75 -15.02
CA VAL A 111 -10.47 -4.45 -14.22
C VAL A 111 -10.10 -5.92 -14.00
N THR A 112 -9.63 -6.64 -15.02
CA THR A 112 -9.18 -8.02 -14.88
C THR A 112 -7.96 -8.13 -13.95
N GLU A 113 -7.00 -7.23 -14.05
CA GLU A 113 -5.87 -7.19 -13.12
C GLU A 113 -6.33 -6.97 -11.67
N PHE A 114 -7.23 -6.02 -11.46
CA PHE A 114 -7.86 -5.76 -10.17
C PHE A 114 -8.60 -6.99 -9.62
N GLU A 115 -9.32 -7.73 -10.46
CA GLU A 115 -10.01 -8.94 -10.04
C GLU A 115 -9.04 -10.04 -9.59
N THR A 116 -8.00 -10.29 -10.38
CA THR A 116 -6.99 -11.31 -10.07
C THR A 116 -6.14 -10.94 -8.86
N TRP A 117 -6.07 -9.67 -8.48
CA TRP A 117 -5.33 -9.21 -7.31
C TRP A 117 -5.90 -9.75 -5.99
N PHE A 118 -7.22 -9.92 -5.87
CA PHE A 118 -7.86 -10.41 -4.63
C PHE A 118 -7.50 -11.88 -4.30
N PRO A 119 -7.65 -12.84 -5.22
CA PRO A 119 -7.19 -14.21 -5.00
C PRO A 119 -5.69 -14.30 -4.68
N ARG A 120 -4.85 -13.56 -5.43
CA ARG A 120 -3.40 -13.49 -5.18
C ARG A 120 -3.09 -12.98 -3.78
N THR A 121 -3.79 -11.93 -3.34
CA THR A 121 -3.67 -11.37 -1.98
C THR A 121 -4.05 -12.40 -0.92
N ARG A 122 -5.16 -13.13 -1.10
CA ARG A 122 -5.57 -14.18 -0.14
C ARG A 122 -4.52 -15.28 -0.01
N GLU A 123 -3.97 -15.73 -1.15
CA GLU A 123 -2.93 -16.75 -1.17
C GLU A 123 -1.65 -16.27 -0.48
N LEU A 124 -1.20 -15.05 -0.80
CA LEU A 124 -0.01 -14.45 -0.19
C LEU A 124 -0.18 -14.26 1.33
N ARG A 125 -1.34 -13.74 1.79
CA ARG A 125 -1.66 -13.64 3.24
C ARG A 125 -1.60 -15.02 3.91
N ALA A 126 -2.13 -16.06 3.28
CA ALA A 126 -2.10 -17.42 3.82
C ALA A 126 -0.68 -17.99 3.90
N ARG A 127 0.15 -17.77 2.86
CA ARG A 127 1.57 -18.17 2.84
C ARG A 127 2.36 -17.47 3.94
N ILE A 128 2.22 -16.15 4.07
CA ILE A 128 2.87 -15.34 5.12
C ILE A 128 2.48 -15.85 6.50
N ARG A 129 1.18 -15.97 6.79
CA ARG A 129 0.69 -16.50 8.08
C ARG A 129 1.29 -17.86 8.41
N ARG A 130 1.29 -18.79 7.45
CA ARG A 130 1.82 -20.14 7.66
C ARG A 130 3.31 -20.15 7.95
N ARG A 131 4.09 -19.29 7.28
CA ARG A 131 5.55 -19.19 7.46
C ARG A 131 5.91 -18.50 8.77
N LEU A 132 5.33 -17.34 9.04
CA LEU A 132 5.68 -16.49 10.18
C LEU A 132 5.09 -16.98 11.51
N ALA A 133 3.94 -17.67 11.51
CA ALA A 133 3.36 -18.21 12.76
C ALA A 133 4.19 -19.33 13.40
N ARG A 134 5.27 -19.77 12.76
CA ARG A 134 6.29 -20.68 13.32
C ARG A 134 7.48 -19.95 13.94
N ILE A 135 7.54 -18.63 13.78
CA ILE A 135 8.67 -17.77 14.15
C ILE A 135 8.26 -16.80 15.25
N THR A 136 7.10 -16.15 15.08
CA THR A 136 6.54 -15.18 16.02
C THR A 136 5.06 -15.50 16.28
N ARG A 137 4.45 -14.81 17.24
CA ARG A 137 3.04 -15.00 17.57
C ARG A 137 2.12 -14.56 16.43
N ARG A 138 0.91 -15.12 16.37
CA ARG A 138 -0.02 -14.87 15.25
C ARG A 138 -0.53 -13.43 15.22
N ASP A 139 -0.73 -12.83 16.38
CA ASP A 139 -1.10 -11.44 16.61
C ASP A 139 0.02 -10.45 16.25
N ASN A 140 1.26 -10.93 16.12
CA ASN A 140 2.37 -10.12 15.59
C ASN A 140 2.35 -10.01 14.06
N ILE A 141 1.39 -10.62 13.35
CA ILE A 141 1.30 -10.62 11.89
C ILE A 141 0.00 -9.92 11.47
N ASP A 142 0.06 -8.60 11.31
CA ASP A 142 -1.11 -7.77 11.13
C ASP A 142 -1.31 -7.35 9.66
N PHE A 143 -2.46 -7.74 9.10
CA PHE A 143 -2.90 -7.35 7.76
C PHE A 143 -4.03 -6.31 7.78
N GLY A 144 -4.49 -5.92 8.96
CA GLY A 144 -5.64 -5.06 9.16
C GLY A 144 -5.38 -3.62 8.70
N GLY A 145 -6.46 -2.96 8.30
CA GLY A 145 -6.42 -1.59 7.81
C GLY A 145 -5.73 -0.60 8.75
N LEU A 146 -5.95 -0.68 10.07
CA LEU A 146 -5.35 0.24 11.03
C LEU A 146 -3.82 0.15 11.04
N ALA A 147 -3.26 -1.06 11.18
CA ALA A 147 -1.82 -1.25 11.16
C ALA A 147 -1.22 -0.77 9.83
N ARG A 148 -1.83 -1.15 8.71
CA ARG A 148 -1.34 -0.76 7.38
C ARG A 148 -1.37 0.76 7.16
N VAL A 149 -2.42 1.45 7.59
CA VAL A 149 -2.54 2.91 7.46
C VAL A 149 -1.53 3.63 8.36
N SER A 150 -1.40 3.22 9.62
CA SER A 150 -0.48 3.84 10.59
C SER A 150 1.00 3.68 10.22
N HIS A 151 1.32 2.72 9.35
CA HIS A 151 2.69 2.43 8.89
C HIS A 151 2.90 2.78 7.40
N ALA A 152 1.98 3.53 6.79
CA ALA A 152 2.07 3.94 5.38
C ALA A 152 2.93 5.19 5.13
N THR A 153 3.30 5.93 6.19
CA THR A 153 4.07 7.17 6.10
C THR A 153 4.96 7.35 7.33
N ASP A 154 6.02 8.14 7.20
CA ASP A 154 6.75 8.75 8.31
C ASP A 154 6.35 10.23 8.48
N ALA A 155 7.17 11.02 9.19
CA ALA A 155 6.92 12.43 9.46
C ALA A 155 6.95 13.34 8.20
N THR A 156 7.30 12.81 7.03
CA THR A 156 7.13 13.51 5.75
C THR A 156 5.67 13.62 5.32
N ASP A 157 4.77 12.82 5.90
CA ASP A 157 3.38 12.66 5.47
C ASP A 157 3.22 12.10 4.03
N TRP A 158 4.32 11.62 3.44
CA TRP A 158 4.34 11.06 2.09
C TRP A 158 3.74 9.66 2.05
N ARG A 159 2.59 9.53 1.38
CA ARG A 159 1.83 8.26 1.26
C ARG A 159 1.87 7.72 -0.16
N VAL A 160 2.88 6.90 -0.46
CA VAL A 160 3.04 6.26 -1.77
C VAL A 160 2.25 4.96 -1.82
N GLU A 161 2.58 3.96 -1.00
CA GLU A 161 1.87 2.69 -0.90
C GLU A 161 1.47 2.34 0.53
N LEU A 162 0.49 1.44 0.65
CA LEU A 162 0.20 0.76 1.90
C LEU A 162 1.12 -0.46 2.02
N PRO A 163 1.69 -0.75 3.19
CA PRO A 163 2.41 -2.01 3.38
C PRO A 163 1.42 -3.18 3.25
N PHE A 164 1.91 -4.33 2.80
CA PHE A 164 1.14 -5.56 2.70
C PHE A 164 0.78 -6.10 4.09
N VAL A 165 1.77 -6.08 4.99
CA VAL A 165 1.71 -6.62 6.35
C VAL A 165 2.61 -5.81 7.28
N VAL A 166 2.17 -5.65 8.53
CA VAL A 166 3.00 -5.15 9.62
C VAL A 166 3.33 -6.32 10.53
N ILE A 167 4.62 -6.50 10.83
CA ILE A 167 5.12 -7.58 11.68
C ILE A 167 5.77 -6.97 12.91
N SER A 168 5.32 -7.35 14.11
CA SER A 168 5.80 -6.77 15.37
C SER A 168 6.39 -7.84 16.29
N PRO A 169 7.66 -8.27 16.08
CA PRO A 169 8.29 -9.32 16.89
C PRO A 169 8.30 -8.97 18.39
N ASP A 170 8.21 -9.98 19.25
CA ASP A 170 8.25 -9.76 20.71
C ASP A 170 9.69 -9.74 21.25
N SER A 171 10.68 -10.21 20.48
CA SER A 171 12.08 -10.25 20.89
C SER A 171 13.06 -10.05 19.73
N GLU A 172 14.29 -9.63 20.06
CA GLU A 172 15.38 -9.48 19.08
C GLU A 172 15.69 -10.80 18.37
N ASP A 173 15.59 -11.93 19.10
CA ASP A 173 15.90 -13.27 18.61
C ASP A 173 14.99 -13.72 17.45
N GLU A 174 13.74 -13.24 17.40
CA GLU A 174 12.81 -13.51 16.30
C GLU A 174 13.19 -12.78 15.01
N THR A 175 13.89 -11.64 15.12
CA THR A 175 14.05 -10.67 14.02
C THR A 175 14.77 -11.25 12.81
N ALA A 176 15.86 -11.99 13.03
CA ALA A 176 16.63 -12.58 11.94
C ALA A 176 15.81 -13.63 11.15
N ALA A 177 14.99 -14.41 11.85
CA ALA A 177 14.12 -15.41 11.23
C ALA A 177 12.95 -14.75 10.49
N VAL A 178 12.36 -13.69 11.05
CA VAL A 178 11.32 -12.87 10.39
C VAL A 178 11.83 -12.28 9.09
N VAL A 179 13.00 -11.62 9.11
CA VAL A 179 13.63 -11.02 7.93
C VAL A 179 13.85 -12.08 6.84
N ARG A 180 14.44 -13.22 7.21
CA ARG A 180 14.68 -14.31 6.26
C ARG A 180 13.38 -14.84 5.64
N ALA A 181 12.36 -15.04 6.47
CA ALA A 181 11.05 -15.49 5.99
C ALA A 181 10.40 -14.51 5.00
N CYS A 182 10.50 -13.20 5.26
CA CYS A 182 9.99 -12.18 4.34
C CYS A 182 10.74 -12.17 3.00
N ILE A 183 12.07 -12.31 3.02
CA ILE A 183 12.89 -12.44 1.81
C ILE A 183 12.48 -13.69 1.02
N ASP A 184 12.35 -14.86 1.67
CA ASP A 184 11.91 -16.11 1.05
C ASP A 184 10.51 -15.99 0.41
N LEU A 185 9.68 -15.09 0.93
CA LEU A 185 8.32 -14.83 0.44
C LEU A 185 8.27 -13.76 -0.66
N GLY A 186 9.41 -13.13 -1.00
CA GLY A 186 9.51 -12.08 -2.01
C GLY A 186 9.03 -10.71 -1.56
N LEU A 187 8.95 -10.45 -0.25
CA LEU A 187 8.50 -9.17 0.30
C LEU A 187 9.65 -8.17 0.37
N THR A 188 9.35 -6.90 0.05
CA THR A 188 10.24 -5.78 0.39
C THR A 188 10.18 -5.54 1.90
N LEU A 189 11.28 -5.17 2.54
CA LEU A 189 11.36 -5.01 3.99
C LEU A 189 11.66 -3.56 4.38
N ILE A 190 10.90 -3.03 5.34
CA ILE A 190 11.17 -1.74 5.97
C ILE A 190 11.20 -1.95 7.49
N PRO A 191 12.36 -1.84 8.17
CA PRO A 191 12.39 -1.75 9.62
C PRO A 191 11.86 -0.39 10.04
N ARG A 192 11.02 -0.35 11.08
CA ARG A 192 10.37 0.88 11.53
C ARG A 192 10.21 0.90 13.04
N GLY A 193 10.77 1.93 13.67
CA GLY A 193 10.40 2.35 15.03
C GLY A 193 9.23 3.34 15.00
N GLY A 194 9.29 4.43 15.76
CA GLY A 194 8.20 5.41 15.84
C GLY A 194 7.87 6.21 14.57
N GLY A 195 8.56 5.98 13.45
CA GLY A 195 8.21 6.58 12.16
C GLY A 195 8.37 8.11 12.07
N THR A 196 9.28 8.69 12.86
CA THR A 196 9.47 10.14 12.97
C THR A 196 10.50 10.73 12.00
N GLY A 197 10.99 9.93 11.05
CA GLY A 197 11.97 10.38 10.04
C GLY A 197 11.36 11.39 9.05
N TYR A 198 12.19 12.34 8.58
CA TYR A 198 11.80 13.41 7.65
C TYR A 198 12.31 13.21 6.20
N THR A 199 12.74 11.99 5.87
CA THR A 199 13.40 11.69 4.58
C THR A 199 12.71 10.60 3.78
N GLY A 200 11.56 10.09 4.24
CA GLY A 200 10.83 9.02 3.56
C GLY A 200 11.41 7.62 3.79
N GLY A 201 12.38 7.48 4.70
CA GLY A 201 13.09 6.22 4.92
C GLY A 201 12.23 5.07 5.45
N ALA A 202 11.04 5.37 5.97
CA ALA A 202 10.08 4.37 6.44
C ALA A 202 8.76 4.36 5.64
N VAL A 203 8.76 4.90 4.41
CA VAL A 203 7.60 4.96 3.51
C VAL A 203 7.61 3.77 2.54
N PRO A 204 6.56 2.93 2.51
CA PRO A 204 6.43 1.88 1.51
C PRO A 204 6.29 2.45 0.09
N LEU A 205 7.15 2.00 -0.82
CA LEU A 205 7.08 2.35 -2.25
C LEU A 205 6.43 1.27 -3.11
N HIS A 206 6.30 0.06 -2.57
CA HIS A 206 5.71 -1.10 -3.25
C HIS A 206 4.61 -1.73 -2.38
N GLY A 207 3.54 -2.19 -3.00
CA GLY A 207 2.40 -2.82 -2.30
C GLY A 207 2.78 -4.11 -1.56
N ASP A 208 3.79 -4.84 -2.03
CA ASP A 208 4.30 -6.08 -1.42
C ASP A 208 5.40 -5.81 -0.37
N THR A 209 5.21 -4.75 0.42
CA THR A 209 6.14 -4.37 1.50
C THR A 209 5.70 -4.93 2.85
N ALA A 210 6.59 -5.64 3.54
CA ALA A 210 6.48 -5.95 4.96
C ALA A 210 7.18 -4.86 5.78
N VAL A 211 6.43 -4.22 6.68
CA VAL A 211 7.01 -3.35 7.69
C VAL A 211 7.31 -4.17 8.94
N VAL A 212 8.55 -4.17 9.39
CA VAL A 212 8.96 -4.80 10.66
C VAL A 212 8.96 -3.71 11.72
N ASN A 213 7.90 -3.68 12.54
CA ASN A 213 7.75 -2.74 13.64
C ASN A 213 8.60 -3.20 14.83
N THR A 214 9.58 -2.38 15.21
CA THR A 214 10.53 -2.67 16.29
C THR A 214 10.14 -2.06 17.63
N GLU A 215 9.00 -1.37 17.75
CA GLU A 215 8.59 -0.63 18.95
C GLU A 215 8.43 -1.53 20.19
N LYS A 216 8.13 -2.82 20.02
CA LYS A 216 8.10 -3.80 21.13
C LYS A 216 9.47 -4.15 21.70
N LEU A 217 10.56 -3.88 20.96
CA LEU A 217 11.92 -4.21 21.36
C LEU A 217 12.47 -3.15 22.32
N GLU A 218 11.78 -2.96 23.46
CA GLU A 218 11.98 -1.85 24.39
C GLU A 218 12.89 -2.19 25.59
N HIS A 219 13.63 -3.29 25.53
CA HIS A 219 14.57 -3.67 26.60
C HIS A 219 15.63 -2.58 26.80
N LEU A 220 15.78 -2.13 28.05
CA LEU A 220 16.77 -1.13 28.46
C LEU A 220 17.55 -1.67 29.65
N GLY A 221 18.84 -1.90 29.45
CA GLY A 221 19.76 -2.40 30.47
C GLY A 221 20.18 -1.33 31.47
N GLU A 222 21.03 -1.74 32.42
CA GLU A 222 21.70 -0.83 33.35
C GLU A 222 22.89 -0.11 32.68
N VAL A 223 23.34 0.98 33.29
CA VAL A 223 24.59 1.65 32.89
C VAL A 223 25.77 0.87 33.45
N GLU A 224 26.65 0.43 32.56
CA GLU A 224 27.87 -0.31 32.90
C GLU A 224 29.11 0.45 32.45
N MET A 225 30.16 0.45 33.27
CA MET A 225 31.47 0.93 32.85
C MET A 225 32.13 -0.12 31.96
N ARG A 226 32.53 0.26 30.74
CA ARG A 226 33.22 -0.62 29.80
C ARG A 226 34.39 0.07 29.12
N ARG A 227 35.46 -0.68 28.88
CA ARG A 227 36.56 -0.24 28.01
C ARG A 227 36.22 -0.55 26.56
N LEU A 228 36.09 0.50 25.73
CA LEU A 228 35.80 0.37 24.30
C LEU A 228 37.09 0.33 23.46
N PRO A 229 37.09 -0.35 22.29
CA PRO A 229 38.22 -0.32 21.37
C PRO A 229 38.62 1.12 21.00
N GLY A 230 39.89 1.48 21.17
CA GLY A 230 40.40 2.83 20.88
C GLY A 230 40.12 3.89 21.96
N VAL A 231 39.56 3.51 23.12
CA VAL A 231 39.30 4.43 24.24
C VAL A 231 40.20 4.08 25.42
N GLU A 232 40.99 5.05 25.91
CA GLU A 232 42.00 4.84 26.95
C GLU A 232 41.40 4.57 28.34
N ARG A 233 40.22 5.14 28.62
CA ARG A 233 39.49 5.02 29.89
C ARG A 233 38.21 4.19 29.74
N GLU A 234 37.71 3.67 30.86
CA GLU A 234 36.35 3.12 30.87
C GLU A 234 35.32 4.24 30.68
N VAL A 235 34.26 3.94 29.96
CA VAL A 235 33.14 4.84 29.68
C VAL A 235 31.82 4.18 30.03
N PRO A 236 30.80 4.95 30.45
CA PRO A 236 29.47 4.42 30.70
C PRO A 236 28.83 3.98 29.38
N VAL A 237 28.29 2.77 29.36
CA VAL A 237 27.58 2.17 28.22
C VAL A 237 26.26 1.61 28.72
N ILE A 238 25.22 1.73 27.91
CA ILE A 238 23.89 1.18 28.18
C ILE A 238 23.41 0.40 26.97
N ARG A 239 22.87 -0.81 27.18
CA ARG A 239 22.24 -1.59 26.13
C ARG A 239 20.79 -1.14 25.98
N ALA A 240 20.43 -0.66 24.79
CA ALA A 240 19.07 -0.29 24.44
C ALA A 240 18.60 -1.09 23.23
N GLY A 241 17.41 -1.69 23.33
CA GLY A 241 16.75 -2.34 22.21
C GLY A 241 16.26 -1.32 21.18
N ALA A 242 16.00 -1.79 19.96
CA ALA A 242 15.63 -0.94 18.81
C ALA A 242 14.29 -0.17 18.98
N GLY A 243 13.44 -0.58 19.93
CA GLY A 243 12.17 0.08 20.26
C GLY A 243 12.29 1.11 21.38
N VAL A 244 13.46 1.24 22.03
CA VAL A 244 13.63 2.19 23.14
C VAL A 244 13.49 3.63 22.64
N VAL A 245 12.55 4.37 23.24
CA VAL A 245 12.36 5.79 22.97
C VAL A 245 13.44 6.61 23.69
N THR A 246 14.06 7.57 22.99
CA THR A 246 15.16 8.41 23.49
C THR A 246 14.87 9.08 24.84
N ARG A 247 13.61 9.46 25.10
CA ARG A 247 13.21 10.03 26.38
C ARG A 247 13.45 9.08 27.55
N ARG A 248 13.09 7.80 27.42
CA ARG A 248 13.32 6.80 28.48
C ARG A 248 14.81 6.56 28.73
N LEU A 249 15.61 6.63 27.67
CA LEU A 249 17.07 6.55 27.76
C LEU A 249 17.66 7.74 28.52
N ALA A 250 17.12 8.95 28.34
CA ALA A 250 17.61 10.16 29.00
C ALA A 250 17.20 10.28 30.48
N GLU A 251 16.18 9.54 30.91
CA GLU A 251 15.68 9.49 32.30
C GLU A 251 16.49 8.52 33.19
N ARG A 252 17.43 7.76 32.62
CA ARG A 252 18.34 6.83 33.29
C ARG A 252 19.67 7.52 33.64
#